data_AF-A0A6L5XL30-F1
#
_entry.id   AF-A0A6L5XL30-F1
#
_cell.length_a   1.000
_cell.length_b   1.000
_cell.length_c   1.000
_cell.angle_alpha   90.00
_cell.angle_beta   90.00
_cell.angle_gamma   90.00
#
_symmetry.space_group_name_H-M   'P 1'
#
loop_
_entity.id
_entity.type
_entity.pdbx_description
1 polymer ?
#
loop_
_entity_poly.entity_id
_entity_poly.type
_entity_poly.pdbx_seq_one_letter_code
_entity_poly.pdbx_strand_id
1 'polypeptide(L)'
;MSALSAFSRALLVALLTALSSGFIRSAPALADPPSVVAPPAATDAAAEEKDVPPPASPPPVEAPVEVRELWTGSLYTSSFRVGMCVSAQGAVRGVLHLRLANGQVDVYHFTGTVKDNAIEASHSSGHTFRGRLSAPDKVEGTINLKNGMKIKLEGKRIQDVPLAPEDCAPLPE
;
A
#
# COMPACT_ATOMS: atom_id res chain seq x y z
N MET A 1 -46.97 -32.06 -3.65
CA MET A 1 -47.08 -30.98 -2.65
C MET A 1 -45.70 -30.34 -2.56
N SER A 2 -45.19 -29.62 -3.56
CA SER A 2 -45.60 -28.36 -4.21
C SER A 2 -45.35 -27.11 -3.36
N ALA A 3 -44.52 -26.21 -3.93
CA ALA A 3 -44.23 -24.79 -3.66
C ALA A 3 -42.73 -24.58 -3.34
N LEU A 4 -41.81 -24.27 -4.27
CA LEU A 4 -41.72 -23.11 -5.17
C LEU A 4 -42.06 -21.79 -4.47
N SER A 5 -41.03 -21.03 -4.11
CA SER A 5 -41.10 -19.58 -3.95
C SER A 5 -39.81 -18.94 -4.46
N ALA A 6 -39.89 -18.44 -5.69
CA ALA A 6 -38.90 -17.64 -6.37
C ALA A 6 -39.49 -16.23 -6.52
N PHE A 7 -38.92 -15.20 -5.88
CA PHE A 7 -39.09 -13.76 -6.17
C PHE A 7 -37.93 -13.06 -5.43
N SER A 8 -37.09 -12.17 -5.96
CA SER A 8 -37.26 -11.22 -7.07
C SER A 8 -35.91 -10.90 -7.73
N ARG A 9 -35.89 -10.92 -9.06
CA ARG A 9 -34.90 -10.24 -9.91
C ARG A 9 -35.40 -8.81 -10.18
N ALA A 10 -34.44 -7.92 -10.44
CA ALA A 10 -34.57 -6.60 -11.08
C ALA A 10 -35.04 -5.43 -10.20
N LEU A 11 -34.18 -4.42 -10.03
CA LEU A 11 -34.26 -3.13 -10.74
C LEU A 11 -33.37 -2.09 -10.03
N LEU A 12 -32.23 -1.70 -10.62
CA LEU A 12 -31.85 -0.29 -10.69
C LEU A 12 -30.73 -0.13 -11.74
N VAL A 13 -31.15 0.23 -12.94
CA VAL A 13 -30.32 0.74 -14.03
C VAL A 13 -30.73 2.21 -14.21
N ALA A 14 -29.73 3.06 -14.54
CA ALA A 14 -29.81 4.40 -15.13
C ALA A 14 -29.78 5.64 -14.21
N LEU A 15 -28.66 6.37 -14.34
CA LEU A 15 -28.41 7.83 -14.42
C LEU A 15 -26.99 8.03 -13.82
N LEU A 16 -25.98 8.60 -14.46
CA LEU A 16 -25.94 9.81 -15.28
C LEU A 16 -25.03 9.62 -16.51
N THR A 17 -25.57 9.97 -17.67
CA THR A 17 -24.81 10.36 -18.86
C THR A 17 -24.90 11.88 -19.02
N ALA A 18 -23.91 12.43 -19.72
CA ALA A 18 -23.82 13.78 -20.32
C ALA A 18 -23.04 14.84 -19.52
N LEU A 19 -21.79 15.04 -19.95
CA LEU A 19 -21.03 16.28 -20.16
C LEU A 19 -19.63 15.79 -20.57
N SER A 20 -18.98 16.14 -21.67
CA SER A 20 -19.25 17.08 -22.75
C SER A 20 -18.20 16.79 -23.84
N SER A 21 -18.59 16.91 -25.09
CA SER A 21 -17.79 16.69 -26.29
C SER A 21 -16.59 17.64 -26.40
N GLY A 22 -15.47 17.11 -26.90
CA GLY A 22 -14.58 17.76 -27.85
C GLY A 22 -13.51 18.70 -27.29
N PHE A 23 -12.24 18.38 -27.55
CA PHE A 23 -11.42 19.09 -28.55
C PHE A 23 -10.11 18.32 -28.76
N ILE A 24 -9.90 17.80 -29.97
CA ILE A 24 -8.60 17.39 -30.49
C ILE A 24 -7.92 18.67 -31.00
N ARG A 25 -6.68 18.96 -30.57
CA ARG A 25 -5.69 19.55 -31.47
C ARG A 25 -4.26 19.33 -30.97
N SER A 26 -3.49 18.62 -31.79
CA SER A 26 -2.04 18.45 -31.69
C SER A 26 -1.27 19.77 -31.96
N ALA A 27 -0.04 19.82 -31.42
CA ALA A 27 0.97 20.86 -31.58
C ALA A 27 1.40 21.12 -33.05
N PRO A 28 2.14 22.21 -33.30
CA PRO A 28 3.57 22.00 -33.55
C PRO A 28 4.50 23.02 -32.86
N ALA A 29 5.78 22.61 -32.82
CA ALA A 29 6.95 23.31 -32.33
C ALA A 29 7.39 24.51 -33.20
N LEU A 30 8.22 25.39 -32.60
CA LEU A 30 9.39 26.12 -33.13
C LEU A 30 9.42 27.59 -32.68
N ALA A 31 10.44 27.94 -31.88
CA ALA A 31 11.45 28.98 -32.16
C ALA A 31 12.01 29.64 -30.88
N ASP A 32 13.29 29.39 -30.61
CA ASP A 32 14.23 30.30 -29.92
C ASP A 32 14.97 31.15 -30.98
N PRO A 33 15.84 32.13 -30.65
CA PRO A 33 15.84 33.22 -29.65
C PRO A 33 16.07 34.60 -30.36
N PRO A 34 16.42 35.71 -29.68
CA PRO A 34 17.86 35.99 -29.56
C PRO A 34 18.32 36.71 -28.27
N SER A 35 19.66 36.71 -28.18
CA SER A 35 20.60 37.15 -27.16
C SER A 35 20.71 38.67 -26.97
N VAL A 36 21.58 39.05 -26.00
CA VAL A 36 22.22 40.36 -25.72
C VAL A 36 21.30 41.36 -24.98
N VAL A 37 21.64 41.98 -23.83
CA VAL A 37 22.82 42.80 -23.46
C VAL A 37 22.86 43.00 -21.92
N ALA A 38 24.06 43.03 -21.34
CA ALA A 38 24.39 43.70 -20.07
C ALA A 38 25.61 44.63 -20.31
N PRO A 39 26.06 45.49 -19.38
CA PRO A 39 25.41 46.48 -18.50
C PRO A 39 25.98 47.92 -18.79
N PRO A 40 25.79 48.95 -17.93
CA PRO A 40 26.84 49.26 -16.93
C PRO A 40 26.37 49.87 -15.59
N ALA A 41 27.35 49.93 -14.67
CA ALA A 41 27.43 50.40 -13.27
C ALA A 41 26.92 51.84 -12.98
N ALA A 42 26.74 52.35 -11.75
CA ALA A 42 27.53 52.18 -10.52
C ALA A 42 26.82 52.77 -9.26
N THR A 43 27.20 52.23 -8.07
CA THR A 43 27.44 52.87 -6.73
C THR A 43 26.30 53.68 -6.06
N ASP A 44 25.99 53.59 -4.77
CA ASP A 44 26.75 53.31 -3.53
C ASP A 44 25.78 52.90 -2.41
N ALA A 45 26.26 52.09 -1.44
CA ALA A 45 26.18 52.36 0.01
C ALA A 45 26.38 51.08 0.82
N ALA A 46 27.52 51.04 1.51
CA ALA A 46 27.92 50.01 2.46
C ALA A 46 27.05 50.02 3.73
N ALA A 47 26.66 48.84 4.20
CA ALA A 47 26.32 48.59 5.60
C ALA A 47 26.57 47.11 5.95
N GLU A 48 27.69 46.89 6.65
CA GLU A 48 27.93 45.87 7.67
C GLU A 48 27.54 44.39 7.41
N GLU A 49 28.49 43.67 6.84
CA GLU A 49 28.57 42.21 6.83
C GLU A 49 28.88 41.69 8.25
N LYS A 50 27.86 41.14 8.93
CA LYS A 50 28.07 40.17 10.00
C LYS A 50 27.89 38.78 9.40
N ASP A 51 29.02 38.20 9.01
CA ASP A 51 29.15 36.83 8.54
C ASP A 51 28.78 35.86 9.68
N VAL A 52 27.54 35.39 9.67
CA VAL A 52 27.11 34.19 10.39
C VAL A 52 26.41 33.31 9.36
N PRO A 53 27.00 32.17 8.96
CA PRO A 53 26.31 31.27 8.05
C PRO A 53 25.03 30.76 8.74
N PRO A 54 23.89 30.69 8.03
CA PRO A 54 22.69 30.08 8.59
C PRO A 54 23.00 28.62 8.96
N PRO A 55 22.49 28.10 10.10
CA PRO A 55 22.67 26.70 10.40
C PRO A 55 22.08 25.88 9.25
N ALA A 56 22.93 25.03 8.65
CA ALA A 56 22.49 24.08 7.65
C ALA A 56 21.32 23.27 8.24
N SER A 57 20.18 23.29 7.57
CA SER A 57 19.11 22.36 7.89
C SER A 57 19.68 20.95 7.80
N PRO A 58 19.45 20.07 8.79
CA PRO A 58 19.87 18.69 8.65
C PRO A 58 19.23 18.14 7.36
N PRO A 59 19.95 17.34 6.56
CA PRO A 59 19.34 16.68 5.42
C PRO A 59 18.13 15.89 5.92
N PRO A 60 17.03 15.79 5.16
CA PRO A 60 15.98 14.84 5.49
C PRO A 60 16.66 13.49 5.63
N VAL A 61 16.67 12.94 6.84
CA VAL A 61 16.96 11.53 7.04
C VAL A 61 15.76 10.85 6.38
N GLU A 62 15.88 10.48 5.10
CA GLU A 62 14.92 9.61 4.45
C GLU A 62 14.90 8.34 5.29
N ALA A 63 13.93 8.25 6.20
CA ALA A 63 13.66 7.02 6.93
C ALA A 63 13.52 5.92 5.86
N PRO A 64 14.06 4.71 6.11
CA PRO A 64 13.92 3.62 5.15
C PRO A 64 12.46 3.52 4.76
N VAL A 65 12.16 3.76 3.48
CA VAL A 65 10.78 3.81 3.00
C VAL A 65 10.20 2.41 3.16
N GLU A 66 9.36 2.23 4.17
CA GLU A 66 8.59 1.01 4.34
C GLU A 66 7.37 1.07 3.43
N VAL A 67 7.16 0.01 2.66
CA VAL A 67 5.94 -0.17 1.87
C VAL A 67 4.86 -0.72 2.78
N ARG A 68 3.70 -0.07 2.78
CA ARG A 68 2.55 -0.48 3.59
C ARG A 68 1.57 -1.23 2.71
N GLU A 69 1.25 -2.46 3.08
CA GLU A 69 0.38 -3.32 2.28
C GLU A 69 -0.87 -3.75 3.03
N LEU A 70 -1.98 -3.76 2.30
CA LEU A 70 -3.25 -4.30 2.76
C LEU A 70 -3.60 -5.52 1.92
N TRP A 71 -3.73 -6.69 2.57
CA TRP A 71 -4.26 -7.89 1.92
C TRP A 71 -5.63 -8.26 2.47
N THR A 72 -6.52 -8.69 1.59
CA THR A 72 -7.89 -9.09 1.95
C THR A 72 -8.30 -10.35 1.22
N GLY A 73 -9.17 -11.14 1.85
CA GLY A 73 -9.70 -12.34 1.22
C GLY A 73 -10.59 -13.14 2.16
N SER A 74 -10.80 -14.41 1.80
CA SER A 74 -11.64 -15.32 2.57
C SER A 74 -10.92 -16.64 2.78
N LEU A 75 -11.18 -17.24 3.94
CA LEU A 75 -10.74 -18.57 4.29
C LEU A 75 -11.94 -19.34 4.85
N TYR A 76 -12.43 -20.32 4.09
CA TYR A 76 -13.70 -21.01 4.37
C TYR A 76 -14.84 -19.99 4.57
N THR A 77 -15.49 -20.02 5.73
CA THR A 77 -16.57 -19.09 6.12
C THR A 77 -16.06 -17.82 6.79
N SER A 78 -14.75 -17.67 6.94
CA SER A 78 -14.12 -16.51 7.56
C SER A 78 -13.59 -15.53 6.49
N SER A 79 -13.46 -14.27 6.87
CA SER A 79 -12.76 -13.26 6.07
C SER A 79 -11.51 -12.81 6.78
N PHE A 80 -10.49 -12.44 6.01
CA PHE A 80 -9.25 -11.92 6.58
C PHE A 80 -8.93 -10.52 6.04
N ARG A 81 -8.32 -9.72 6.92
CA ARG A 81 -7.66 -8.46 6.60
C ARG A 81 -6.26 -8.49 7.20
N VAL A 82 -5.25 -8.26 6.38
CA VAL A 82 -3.86 -8.19 6.79
C VAL A 82 -3.34 -6.80 6.52
N GLY A 83 -2.92 -6.10 7.56
CA GLY A 83 -2.04 -4.95 7.43
C GLY A 83 -0.59 -5.41 7.59
N MET A 84 0.33 -4.88 6.80
CA MET A 84 1.75 -5.13 7.01
C MET A 84 2.62 -3.97 6.52
N CYS A 85 3.82 -3.90 7.08
CA CYS A 85 4.89 -3.00 6.67
C CYS A 85 6.07 -3.87 6.20
N VAL A 86 6.58 -3.55 5.00
CA VAL A 86 7.67 -4.25 4.34
C VAL A 86 8.85 -3.28 4.24
N SER A 87 9.98 -3.64 4.86
CA SER A 87 11.19 -2.82 4.79
C SER A 87 11.83 -2.88 3.41
N ALA A 88 12.73 -1.93 3.12
CA ALA A 88 13.53 -1.95 1.89
C ALA A 88 14.37 -3.22 1.72
N GLN A 89 14.70 -3.91 2.83
CA GLN A 89 15.44 -5.19 2.83
C GLN A 89 14.52 -6.40 2.73
N GLY A 90 13.20 -6.19 2.63
CA GLY A 90 12.19 -7.23 2.54
C GLY A 90 11.79 -7.83 3.88
N ALA A 91 12.14 -7.22 5.02
CA ALA A 91 11.62 -7.69 6.32
C ALA A 91 10.14 -7.31 6.46
N VAL A 92 9.34 -8.22 7.00
CA VAL A 92 7.88 -8.05 7.15
C VAL A 92 7.50 -8.05 8.63
N ARG A 93 6.61 -7.13 8.98
CA ARG A 93 5.85 -7.11 10.23
C ARG A 93 4.40 -6.79 9.91
N GLY A 94 3.46 -7.49 10.54
CA GLY A 94 2.06 -7.30 10.21
C GLY A 94 1.08 -7.89 11.20
N VAL A 95 -0.19 -7.51 11.01
CA VAL A 95 -1.33 -7.93 11.81
C VAL A 95 -2.41 -8.50 10.91
N LEU A 96 -2.78 -9.75 11.18
CA LEU A 96 -3.88 -10.46 10.55
C LEU A 96 -5.11 -10.39 11.47
N HIS A 97 -6.19 -9.82 10.96
CA HIS A 97 -7.52 -9.91 11.55
C HIS A 97 -8.31 -10.98 10.81
N LEU A 98 -8.70 -12.04 11.50
CA LEU A 98 -9.56 -13.10 10.99
C LEU A 98 -10.95 -12.94 11.58
N ARG A 99 -11.91 -12.50 10.77
CA ARG A 99 -13.31 -12.41 11.17
C ARG A 99 -14.02 -13.73 10.89
N LEU A 100 -14.48 -14.37 11.95
CA LEU A 100 -15.23 -15.63 11.91
C LEU A 100 -16.70 -15.40 11.51
N ALA A 101 -17.39 -16.47 11.13
CA ALA A 101 -18.79 -16.43 10.70
C ALA A 101 -19.74 -15.91 11.81
N ASN A 102 -19.39 -16.10 13.08
CA ASN A 102 -20.14 -15.59 14.22
C ASN A 102 -19.83 -14.12 14.56
N GLY A 103 -19.00 -13.44 13.76
CA GLY A 103 -18.62 -12.04 13.93
C GLY A 103 -17.42 -11.80 14.84
N GLN A 104 -16.93 -12.81 15.58
CA GLN A 104 -15.70 -12.70 16.38
C GLN A 104 -14.50 -12.41 15.48
N VAL A 105 -13.52 -11.69 16.03
CA VAL A 105 -12.29 -11.33 15.32
C VAL A 105 -11.10 -11.84 16.13
N ASP A 106 -10.36 -12.78 15.53
CA ASP A 106 -9.07 -13.21 16.04
C ASP A 106 -7.97 -12.34 15.43
N VAL A 107 -6.99 -11.95 16.25
CA VAL A 107 -5.89 -11.07 15.84
C VAL A 107 -4.56 -11.81 16.00
N TYR A 108 -3.76 -11.81 14.94
CA TYR A 108 -2.48 -12.52 14.87
C TYR A 108 -1.38 -11.56 14.45
N HIS A 109 -0.31 -11.48 15.23
CA HIS A 109 0.87 -10.68 14.91
C HIS A 109 1.95 -11.58 14.32
N PHE A 110 2.44 -11.24 13.15
CA PHE A 110 3.42 -12.05 12.45
C PHE A 110 4.62 -11.22 12.00
N THR A 111 5.74 -11.93 11.85
CA THR A 111 6.95 -11.41 11.21
C THR A 111 7.31 -12.30 10.03
N GLY A 112 8.15 -11.81 9.13
CA GLY A 112 8.50 -12.57 7.94
C GLY A 112 9.46 -11.86 7.00
N THR A 113 9.51 -12.35 5.77
CA THR A 113 10.30 -11.80 4.68
C THR A 113 9.53 -11.84 3.36
N VAL A 114 9.84 -10.87 2.48
CA VAL A 114 9.54 -10.90 1.05
C VAL A 114 10.84 -10.80 0.28
N LYS A 115 11.11 -11.77 -0.59
CA LYS A 115 12.28 -11.77 -1.49
C LYS A 115 11.91 -12.43 -2.81
N ASP A 116 12.24 -11.80 -3.93
CA ASP A 116 11.99 -12.33 -5.28
C ASP A 116 10.53 -12.80 -5.48
N ASN A 117 9.58 -11.99 -4.98
CA ASN A 117 8.14 -12.29 -4.90
C ASN A 117 7.76 -13.48 -4.00
N ALA A 118 8.70 -14.21 -3.39
CA ALA A 118 8.41 -15.23 -2.39
C ALA A 118 8.20 -14.59 -1.02
N ILE A 119 7.26 -15.14 -0.25
CA ILE A 119 6.88 -14.68 1.08
C ILE A 119 7.04 -15.83 2.06
N GLU A 120 7.72 -15.58 3.17
CA GLU A 120 7.73 -16.46 4.34
C GLU A 120 7.35 -15.67 5.58
N ALA A 121 6.36 -16.11 6.34
CA ALA A 121 5.96 -15.46 7.58
C ALA A 121 5.68 -16.47 8.69
N SER A 122 5.83 -16.05 9.93
CA SER A 122 5.62 -16.86 11.12
C SER A 122 4.81 -16.11 12.17
N HIS A 123 3.97 -16.86 12.87
CA HIS A 123 3.25 -16.42 14.05
C HIS A 123 3.82 -17.14 15.28
N SER A 124 3.88 -16.45 16.43
CA SER A 124 4.51 -16.96 17.67
C SER A 124 3.91 -18.28 18.17
N SER A 125 2.65 -18.58 17.83
CA SER A 125 2.01 -19.87 18.14
C SER A 125 2.57 -21.08 17.37
N GLY A 126 3.49 -20.87 16.42
CA GLY A 126 4.10 -21.90 15.59
C GLY A 126 3.38 -22.15 14.26
N HIS A 127 2.57 -21.20 13.78
CA HIS A 127 2.02 -21.23 12.42
C HIS A 127 2.98 -20.53 11.46
N THR A 128 3.04 -21.02 10.22
CA THR A 128 3.83 -20.37 9.16
C THR A 128 2.99 -20.16 7.92
N PHE A 129 3.29 -19.11 7.17
CA PHE A 129 2.76 -18.87 5.84
C PHE A 129 3.91 -18.93 4.84
N ARG A 130 3.72 -19.68 3.76
CA ARG A 130 4.62 -19.69 2.59
C ARG A 130 3.80 -19.32 1.38
N GLY A 131 4.17 -18.25 0.70
CA GLY A 131 3.39 -17.73 -0.41
C GLY A 131 4.22 -16.99 -1.44
N ARG A 132 3.52 -16.35 -2.37
CA ARG A 132 4.12 -15.46 -3.36
C ARG A 132 3.19 -14.33 -3.77
N LEU A 133 3.79 -13.24 -4.19
CA LEU A 133 3.14 -12.18 -4.95
C LEU A 133 2.96 -12.69 -6.39
N SER A 134 1.75 -13.14 -6.74
CA SER A 134 1.49 -13.78 -8.04
C SER A 134 1.07 -12.79 -9.13
N ALA A 135 0.62 -11.59 -8.75
CA ALA A 135 0.39 -10.43 -9.60
C ALA A 135 0.54 -9.15 -8.75
N PRO A 136 0.58 -7.94 -9.35
CA PRO A 136 0.67 -6.69 -8.59
C PRO A 136 -0.41 -6.54 -7.51
N ASP A 137 -1.62 -7.06 -7.77
CA ASP A 137 -2.78 -6.99 -6.88
C ASP A 137 -3.18 -8.35 -6.29
N LYS A 138 -2.32 -9.38 -6.39
CA LYS A 138 -2.65 -10.75 -5.95
C LYS A 138 -1.53 -11.39 -5.13
N VAL A 139 -1.94 -12.04 -4.04
CA VAL A 139 -1.12 -12.94 -3.23
C VAL A 139 -1.75 -14.33 -3.19
N GLU A 140 -0.91 -15.36 -3.17
CA GLU A 140 -1.32 -16.75 -2.99
C GLU A 140 -0.34 -17.47 -2.06
N GLY A 141 -0.80 -18.49 -1.34
CA GLY A 141 0.09 -19.26 -0.49
C GLY A 141 -0.58 -20.36 0.31
N THR A 142 0.20 -20.94 1.21
CA THR A 142 -0.21 -22.00 2.12
C THR A 142 0.15 -21.62 3.55
N ILE A 143 -0.84 -21.65 4.44
CA ILE A 143 -0.63 -21.64 5.88
C ILE A 143 -0.33 -23.08 6.30
N ASN A 144 0.80 -23.29 6.97
CA ASN A 144 1.09 -24.52 7.69
C ASN A 144 0.82 -24.27 9.18
N LEU A 145 -0.22 -24.92 9.69
CA LEU A 145 -0.56 -24.87 11.11
C LEU A 145 0.39 -25.73 11.94
N LYS A 146 0.49 -25.43 13.24
CA LYS A 146 1.41 -26.12 14.16
C LYS A 146 1.15 -27.62 14.25
N ASN A 147 -0.11 -28.03 14.04
CA ASN A 147 -0.52 -29.44 14.01
C ASN A 147 -0.24 -30.14 12.66
N GLY A 148 0.43 -29.48 11.72
CA GLY A 148 0.76 -30.03 10.40
C GLY A 148 -0.32 -29.85 9.33
N MET A 149 -1.49 -29.33 9.68
CA MET A 149 -2.55 -29.03 8.69
C MET A 149 -2.09 -27.92 7.74
N LYS A 150 -2.40 -28.10 6.45
CA LYS A 150 -2.07 -27.14 5.39
C LYS A 150 -3.34 -26.54 4.80
N ILE A 151 -3.35 -25.22 4.69
CA ILE A 151 -4.49 -24.45 4.22
C ILE A 151 -4.03 -23.55 3.08
N LYS A 152 -4.59 -23.72 1.89
CA LYS A 152 -4.33 -22.83 0.76
C LYS A 152 -5.21 -21.59 0.86
N LEU A 153 -4.66 -20.45 0.47
CA LEU A 153 -5.43 -19.21 0.36
C LEU A 153 -4.95 -18.36 -0.82
N GLU A 154 -5.85 -17.50 -1.26
CA GLU A 154 -5.57 -16.39 -2.15
C GLU A 154 -6.11 -15.10 -1.52
N GLY A 155 -5.49 -13.98 -1.85
CA GLY A 155 -5.91 -12.66 -1.38
C GLY A 155 -5.69 -11.59 -2.43
N LYS A 156 -6.51 -10.54 -2.34
CA LYS A 156 -6.28 -9.27 -3.03
C LYS A 156 -5.24 -8.48 -2.26
N ARG A 157 -4.30 -7.88 -2.97
CA ARG A 157 -3.22 -7.04 -2.45
C ARG A 157 -3.38 -5.60 -2.91
N ILE A 158 -3.08 -4.66 -2.02
CA ILE A 158 -2.99 -3.23 -2.31
C ILE A 158 -1.73 -2.71 -1.62
N GLN A 159 -0.88 -1.99 -2.37
CA GLN A 159 0.33 -1.35 -1.87
C GLN A 159 0.08 0.12 -1.54
N ASP A 160 1.02 0.70 -0.79
CA ASP A 160 1.06 2.12 -0.44
C ASP A 160 -0.24 2.62 0.21
N VAL A 161 -0.86 1.74 1.00
CA VAL A 161 -2.11 2.04 1.70
C VAL A 161 -1.81 2.77 3.01
N PRO A 162 -2.54 3.85 3.34
CA PRO A 162 -2.49 4.43 4.67
C PRO A 162 -3.08 3.43 5.66
N LEU A 163 -2.21 2.74 6.41
CA LEU A 163 -2.59 1.88 7.52
C LEU A 163 -2.50 2.64 8.85
N ALA A 164 -3.17 2.14 9.88
CA ALA A 164 -2.91 2.61 11.23
C ALA A 164 -1.55 2.04 11.72
N PRO A 165 -0.79 2.69 12.60
CA PRO A 165 0.49 2.16 13.09
C PRO A 165 0.37 0.74 13.68
N GLU A 166 -0.71 0.47 14.40
CA GLU A 166 -1.03 -0.82 15.01
C GLU A 166 -1.30 -1.93 13.99
N ASP A 167 -1.66 -1.61 12.76
CA ASP A 167 -1.88 -2.61 11.70
C ASP A 167 -0.58 -3.22 11.18
N CYS A 168 0.58 -2.66 11.54
CA CYS A 168 1.87 -3.24 11.16
C CYS A 168 2.93 -3.26 12.26
N ALA A 169 2.68 -2.71 13.44
CA ALA A 169 3.60 -2.81 14.57
C ALA A 169 3.41 -4.16 15.29
N PRO A 170 4.48 -4.92 15.59
CA PRO A 170 4.38 -6.01 16.56
C PRO A 170 3.97 -5.43 17.93
N LEU A 171 3.27 -6.23 18.74
CA LEU A 171 2.98 -5.85 20.13
C LEU A 171 4.31 -5.56 20.86
N PRO A 172 4.39 -4.50 21.68
CA PRO A 172 5.53 -4.31 22.56
C PRO A 172 5.68 -5.52 23.49
N GLU A 173 6.93 -5.93 23.74
CA GLU A 173 7.29 -7.03 24.64
C GLU A 173 6.90 -6.76 26.10
#